data_AF-A0A9E2JUR5-F1
#
_entry.id   AF-A0A9E2JUR5-F1
#
_cell.length_a   1.000
_cell.length_b   1.000
_cell.length_c   1.000
_cell.angle_alpha   90.00
_cell.angle_beta   90.00
_cell.angle_gamma   90.00
#
_symmetry.space_group_name_H-M   'P 1'
#
loop_
_entity.id
_entity.type
_entity.pdbx_description
1 polymer ?
#
loop_
_entity_poly.entity_id
_entity_poly.type
_entity_poly.pdbx_seq_one_letter_code
_entity_poly.pdbx_strand_id
1 'polypeptide(L)'
;MLIGFNLATIGMAALLDAEIWLGGAWLAACAYAQGQRLLSDYVQPVGPRHNWNAPQGASSVLMLNAPRHSDHHARPTRQHPGLTLTHSTMPMLPQSLPFMTAIAPVPALWHCIMDPRAHQWQPKRPIQPPDPAMRRRA
;
A
#
# COMPACT_ATOMS: atom_id res chain seq x y z
N MET A 1 -39.91 24.24 -15.71
CA MET A 1 -39.75 22.78 -15.51
C MET A 1 -38.66 22.16 -16.41
N LEU A 2 -38.49 22.59 -17.66
CA LEU A 2 -37.49 22.07 -18.62
C LEU A 2 -36.00 22.37 -18.31
N ILE A 3 -35.70 23.47 -17.62
CA ILE A 3 -34.30 23.87 -17.31
C ILE A 3 -33.70 23.01 -16.18
N GLY A 4 -34.49 22.63 -15.18
CA GLY A 4 -34.04 21.78 -14.06
C GLY A 4 -33.80 20.32 -14.46
N PHE A 5 -34.53 19.81 -15.47
CA PHE A 5 -34.33 18.45 -15.99
C PHE A 5 -32.96 18.31 -16.66
N ASN A 6 -32.55 19.29 -17.48
CA ASN A 6 -31.27 19.30 -18.19
C ASN A 6 -30.05 19.33 -17.24
N LEU A 7 -30.11 20.10 -16.15
CA LEU A 7 -29.00 20.16 -15.18
C LEU A 7 -28.81 18.83 -14.44
N ALA A 8 -29.90 18.14 -14.10
CA ALA A 8 -29.83 16.82 -13.48
C ALA A 8 -29.26 15.75 -14.42
N THR A 9 -29.58 15.80 -15.72
CA THR A 9 -29.03 14.87 -16.70
C THR A 9 -27.54 15.11 -16.97
N ILE A 10 -27.12 16.37 -17.08
CA ILE A 10 -25.71 16.74 -17.24
C ILE A 10 -24.90 16.34 -16.01
N GLY A 11 -25.43 16.56 -14.80
CA GLY A 11 -24.79 16.13 -13.55
C GLY A 11 -24.61 14.62 -13.47
N MET A 12 -25.64 13.85 -13.87
CA MET A 12 -25.56 12.38 -13.89
C MET A 12 -24.55 11.89 -14.94
N ALA A 13 -24.51 12.48 -16.13
CA ALA A 13 -23.52 12.15 -17.16
C ALA A 13 -22.09 12.42 -16.69
N ALA A 14 -21.84 13.58 -16.05
CA ALA A 14 -20.53 13.91 -15.50
C ALA A 14 -20.08 12.94 -14.38
N LEU A 15 -21.02 12.43 -13.57
CA LEU A 15 -20.72 11.40 -12.57
C LEU A 15 -20.33 10.07 -13.20
N LEU A 16 -21.08 9.62 -14.22
CA LEU A 16 -20.77 8.40 -14.98
C LEU A 16 -19.43 8.52 -15.71
N ASP A 17 -19.15 9.67 -16.32
CA ASP A 17 -17.86 9.95 -16.94
C ASP A 17 -16.73 9.92 -15.91
N ALA A 18 -16.93 10.52 -14.73
CA ALA A 18 -15.95 10.47 -13.64
C ALA A 18 -15.70 9.04 -13.16
N GLU A 19 -16.73 8.19 -13.07
CA GLU A 19 -16.58 6.77 -12.74
C GLU A 19 -15.77 6.01 -13.79
N ILE A 20 -15.98 6.29 -15.08
CA ILE A 20 -15.21 5.69 -16.17
C ILE A 20 -13.73 6.11 -16.07
N TRP A 21 -13.45 7.40 -15.85
CA TRP A 21 -12.08 7.90 -15.70
C TRP A 21 -11.40 7.36 -14.44
N LEU A 22 -12.11 7.30 -13.31
CA LEU A 22 -11.60 6.72 -12.06
C LEU A 22 -11.35 5.21 -12.21
N GLY A 23 -12.25 4.49 -12.88
CA GLY A 23 -12.10 3.07 -13.19
C GLY A 23 -10.91 2.82 -14.11
N GLY A 24 -10.75 3.64 -15.16
CA GLY A 24 -9.61 3.58 -16.07
C GLY A 24 -8.28 3.85 -15.35
N ALA A 25 -8.23 4.88 -14.50
CA ALA A 25 -7.05 5.20 -13.68
C ALA A 25 -6.72 4.07 -12.69
N TRP A 26 -7.73 3.46 -12.08
CA TRP A 26 -7.57 2.31 -11.18
C TRP A 26 -7.00 1.10 -11.92
N LEU A 27 -7.54 0.75 -13.09
CA LEU A 27 -7.02 -0.33 -13.92
C LEU A 27 -5.58 -0.07 -14.35
N ALA A 28 -5.25 1.17 -14.72
CA ALA A 28 -3.88 1.56 -15.05
C ALA A 28 -2.94 1.41 -13.85
N ALA A 29 -3.36 1.81 -12.65
CA ALA A 29 -2.59 1.64 -11.42
C ALA A 29 -2.39 0.15 -11.08
N CYS A 30 -3.41 -0.69 -11.24
CA CYS A 30 -3.31 -2.14 -11.07
C CYS A 30 -2.34 -2.77 -12.09
N ALA A 31 -2.45 -2.39 -13.37
CA ALA A 31 -1.58 -2.87 -14.43
C ALA A 31 -0.11 -2.46 -14.18
N TYR A 32 0.11 -1.20 -13.78
CA TYR A 32 1.43 -0.72 -13.37
C TYR A 32 1.99 -1.53 -12.20
N ALA A 33 1.23 -1.71 -11.12
CA ALA A 33 1.67 -2.48 -9.96
C ALA A 33 1.98 -3.94 -10.30
N GLN A 34 1.17 -4.57 -11.16
CA GLN A 34 1.42 -5.93 -11.64
C GLN A 34 2.67 -6.00 -12.52
N GLY A 35 2.88 -5.02 -13.40
CA GLY A 35 4.09 -4.90 -14.21
C GLY A 35 5.35 -4.80 -13.35
N GLN A 36 5.34 -3.98 -12.30
CA GLN A 36 6.46 -3.87 -11.36
C GLN A 36 6.80 -5.22 -10.70
N ARG A 37 5.80 -6.06 -10.40
CA ARG A 37 6.04 -7.40 -9.85
C ARG A 37 6.67 -8.34 -10.86
N LEU A 38 6.20 -8.32 -12.12
CA LEU A 38 6.71 -9.19 -13.19
C LEU A 38 8.12 -8.79 -13.65
N LEU A 39 8.46 -7.51 -13.56
CA LEU A 39 9.77 -6.97 -13.90
C LEU A 39 10.80 -7.14 -12.77
N SER A 40 10.35 -7.48 -11.55
CA SER A 40 11.26 -7.71 -10.42
C SER A 40 12.10 -8.97 -10.67
N ASP A 41 13.40 -8.79 -10.82
CA ASP A 41 14.37 -9.87 -11.01
C ASP A 41 14.87 -10.49 -9.69
N TYR A 42 14.35 -9.97 -8.57
CA TYR A 42 14.67 -10.38 -7.22
C TYR A 42 13.42 -10.79 -6.45
N VAL A 43 13.45 -12.00 -5.88
CA VAL A 43 12.41 -12.54 -5.02
C VAL A 43 13.08 -13.04 -3.74
N GLN A 44 12.59 -12.57 -2.59
CA GLN A 44 13.01 -13.02 -1.26
C GLN A 44 11.77 -13.30 -0.40
N PRO A 45 11.88 -14.20 0.60
CA PRO A 45 10.79 -14.41 1.56
C PRO A 45 10.36 -13.10 2.23
N VAL A 46 9.04 -12.93 2.40
CA VAL A 46 8.49 -11.77 3.12
C VAL A 46 8.89 -11.86 4.59
N GLY A 47 9.41 -10.76 5.13
CA GLY A 47 9.87 -10.67 6.51
C GLY A 47 9.35 -9.40 7.20
N PRO A 48 9.64 -9.23 8.50
CA PRO A 48 9.12 -8.11 9.29
C PRO A 48 9.47 -6.72 8.75
N ARG A 49 10.57 -6.60 8.00
CA ARG A 49 11.04 -5.34 7.41
C ARG A 49 10.33 -4.96 6.10
N HIS A 50 9.60 -5.89 5.48
CA HIS A 50 9.04 -5.72 4.14
C HIS A 50 7.63 -5.10 4.16
N ASN A 51 7.10 -4.74 5.33
CA ASN A 51 5.73 -4.26 5.49
C ASN A 51 5.69 -3.07 6.45
N TRP A 52 4.88 -2.06 6.13
CA TRP A 52 4.59 -0.94 7.03
C TRP A 52 3.41 -1.28 7.94
N ASN A 53 3.48 -0.86 9.20
CA ASN A 53 2.43 -1.07 10.20
C ASN A 53 1.81 0.25 10.67
N ALA A 54 0.56 0.24 11.12
CA ALA A 54 -0.14 1.43 11.60
C ALA A 54 -0.88 1.18 12.93
N PRO A 55 -0.18 1.25 14.09
CA PRO A 55 -0.74 0.90 15.41
C PRO A 55 -1.59 2.00 16.08
N GLN A 56 -2.00 3.04 15.35
CA GLN A 56 -2.71 4.19 15.92
C GLN A 56 -4.09 3.77 16.46
N GLY A 57 -4.37 4.10 17.73
CA GLY A 57 -5.40 3.49 18.57
C GLY A 57 -6.79 3.32 17.95
N ALA A 58 -7.51 4.42 17.70
CA ALA A 58 -8.90 4.34 17.21
C ALA A 58 -9.00 3.59 15.87
N SER A 59 -8.09 3.89 14.93
CA SER A 59 -8.03 3.17 13.65
C SER A 59 -7.69 1.70 13.83
N SER A 60 -6.79 1.36 14.76
CA SER A 60 -6.43 -0.03 15.05
C SER A 60 -7.60 -0.80 15.63
N VAL A 61 -8.38 -0.20 16.53
CA VAL A 61 -9.59 -0.84 17.10
C VAL A 61 -10.62 -1.08 16.00
N LEU A 62 -10.94 -0.04 15.21
CA LEU A 62 -11.91 -0.14 14.11
C LEU A 62 -11.51 -1.21 13.08
N MET A 63 -10.21 -1.36 12.84
CA MET A 63 -9.66 -2.34 11.92
C MET A 63 -9.22 -3.65 12.59
N LEU A 64 -9.61 -3.90 13.84
CA LEU A 64 -9.28 -5.11 14.61
C LEU A 64 -7.77 -5.44 14.68
N ASN A 65 -6.89 -4.44 14.61
CA ASN A 65 -5.43 -4.55 14.49
C ASN A 65 -4.92 -5.14 13.15
N ALA A 66 -5.76 -5.23 12.12
CA ALA A 66 -5.32 -5.61 10.77
C ALA A 66 -4.12 -4.81 10.23
N PRO A 67 -3.91 -3.51 10.58
CA PRO A 67 -2.72 -2.77 10.18
C PRO A 67 -1.41 -3.21 10.84
N ARG A 68 -1.40 -4.24 11.70
CA ARG A 68 -0.18 -4.92 12.20
C ARG A 68 0.32 -5.93 11.15
N HIS A 69 0.55 -5.41 9.95
CA HIS A 69 0.71 -6.16 8.71
C HIS A 69 1.95 -7.07 8.70
N SER A 70 3.03 -6.65 9.36
CA SER A 70 4.28 -7.42 9.40
C SER A 70 4.11 -8.79 10.05
N ASP A 71 3.49 -8.86 11.23
CA ASP A 71 3.28 -10.14 11.93
C ASP A 71 2.20 -10.97 11.26
N HIS A 72 1.18 -10.34 10.64
CA HIS A 72 0.17 -11.07 9.87
C HIS A 72 0.79 -11.80 8.67
N HIS A 73 1.63 -11.15 7.88
CA HIS A 73 2.31 -11.81 6.76
C HIS A 73 3.36 -12.82 7.20
N ALA A 74 4.00 -12.63 8.36
CA ALA A 74 4.91 -13.63 8.92
C ALA A 74 4.17 -14.84 9.50
N ARG A 75 2.94 -14.66 10.00
CA ARG A 75 2.13 -15.67 10.70
C ARG A 75 0.64 -15.51 10.35
N PRO A 76 0.21 -15.88 9.13
CA PRO A 76 -1.14 -15.60 8.64
C PRO A 76 -2.26 -16.30 9.43
N THR A 77 -1.93 -17.38 10.15
CA THR A 77 -2.88 -18.12 11.00
C THR A 77 -3.15 -17.45 12.35
N ARG A 78 -2.38 -16.42 12.74
CA ARG A 78 -2.55 -15.69 13.99
C ARG A 78 -3.74 -14.74 13.90
N GLN A 79 -4.63 -14.81 14.90
CA GLN A 79 -5.79 -13.93 14.99
C GLN A 79 -5.37 -12.47 15.18
N HIS A 80 -6.12 -11.54 14.58
CA HIS A 80 -5.76 -10.11 14.54
C HIS A 80 -5.49 -9.47 15.91
N PRO A 81 -6.27 -9.74 16.99
CA PRO A 81 -5.96 -9.20 18.32
C PRO A 81 -4.62 -9.66 18.88
N GLY A 82 -4.14 -10.83 18.48
CA GLY A 82 -2.86 -11.41 18.92
C GLY A 82 -1.64 -10.96 18.11
N LEU A 83 -1.82 -10.11 17.09
CA LEU A 83 -0.72 -9.63 16.26
C LEU A 83 0.23 -8.75 17.08
N THR A 84 1.52 -9.02 16.95
CA THR A 84 2.60 -8.39 17.72
C THR A 84 3.34 -7.36 16.88
N LEU A 85 3.98 -6.38 17.53
CA LEU A 85 4.80 -5.36 16.89
C LEU A 85 6.17 -5.30 17.52
N THR A 86 7.19 -5.11 16.69
CA THR A 86 8.58 -4.96 17.13
C THR A 86 9.20 -3.77 16.41
N HIS A 87 9.22 -2.61 17.07
CA HIS A 87 9.65 -1.33 16.47
C HIS A 87 11.08 -1.35 15.88
N SER A 88 11.97 -2.17 16.42
CA SER A 88 13.36 -2.28 15.93
C SER A 88 13.47 -3.02 14.60
N THR A 89 12.48 -3.85 14.23
CA THR A 89 12.53 -4.71 13.04
C THR A 89 11.39 -4.45 12.06
N MET A 90 10.36 -3.72 12.46
CA MET A 90 9.14 -3.48 11.69
C MET A 90 8.97 -1.98 11.39
N PRO A 91 8.87 -1.57 10.11
CA PRO A 91 8.52 -0.21 9.72
C PRO A 91 7.14 0.21 10.25
N MET A 92 7.03 1.47 10.69
CA MET A 92 5.79 2.05 11.23
C MET A 92 5.42 3.30 10.44
N LEU A 93 4.15 3.41 10.04
CA LEU A 93 3.62 4.64 9.48
C LEU A 93 3.58 5.73 10.55
N PRO A 94 3.89 6.99 10.18
CA PRO A 94 3.90 8.08 11.14
C PRO A 94 2.50 8.44 11.64
N GLN A 95 1.45 8.14 10.88
CA GLN A 95 0.06 8.43 11.18
C GLN A 95 -0.81 7.19 10.91
N SER A 96 -2.09 7.29 11.28
CA SER A 96 -3.05 6.20 11.07
C SER A 96 -3.14 5.82 9.59
N LEU A 97 -3.47 4.55 9.33
CA LEU A 97 -3.65 4.07 7.97
C LEU A 97 -4.62 4.94 7.14
N PRO A 98 -5.83 5.31 7.60
CA PRO A 98 -6.73 6.15 6.81
C PRO A 98 -6.15 7.53 6.50
N PHE A 99 -5.40 8.12 7.44
CA PHE A 99 -4.73 9.41 7.20
C PHE A 99 -3.65 9.28 6.12
N MET A 100 -2.81 8.25 6.22
CA MET A 100 -1.77 8.00 5.23
C MET A 100 -2.36 7.64 3.85
N THR A 101 -3.47 6.91 3.81
CA THR A 101 -4.21 6.62 2.57
C THR A 101 -4.74 7.88 1.91
N ALA A 102 -5.24 8.86 2.69
CA ALA A 102 -5.67 10.15 2.15
C ALA A 102 -4.51 10.98 1.55
N ILE A 103 -3.29 10.78 2.05
CA ILE A 103 -2.07 11.45 1.56
C ILE A 103 -1.48 10.76 0.32
N ALA A 104 -1.60 9.44 0.23
CA ALA A 104 -1.01 8.64 -0.85
C ALA A 104 -1.25 9.17 -2.30
N PRO A 105 -2.43 9.71 -2.67
CA PRO A 105 -2.65 10.23 -4.02
C PRO A 105 -1.96 11.57 -4.31
N VAL A 106 -1.29 12.20 -3.34
CA VAL A 106 -0.55 13.47 -3.50
C VAL A 106 0.96 13.17 -3.44
N PRO A 107 1.64 12.92 -4.58
CA PRO A 107 3.02 12.40 -4.59
C PRO A 107 4.00 13.29 -3.83
N ALA A 108 3.91 14.61 -3.97
CA ALA A 108 4.81 15.54 -3.28
C ALA A 108 4.74 15.41 -1.75
N LEU A 109 3.52 15.27 -1.21
CA LEU A 109 3.32 15.10 0.23
C LEU A 109 3.74 13.71 0.69
N TRP A 110 3.41 12.68 -0.10
CA TRP A 110 3.83 11.31 0.17
C TRP A 110 5.36 11.19 0.23
N HIS A 111 6.08 11.67 -0.78
CA HIS A 111 7.55 11.62 -0.85
C HIS A 111 8.20 12.41 0.29
N CYS A 112 7.69 13.61 0.60
CA CYS A 112 8.16 14.40 1.73
C CYS A 112 8.10 13.64 3.06
N ILE A 113 7.02 12.87 3.29
CA ILE A 113 6.82 12.10 4.52
C ILE A 113 7.56 10.76 4.49
N MET A 114 7.48 10.03 3.38
CA MET A 114 7.88 8.61 3.33
C MET A 114 9.31 8.39 2.90
N ASP A 115 9.90 9.23 2.03
CA ASP A 115 11.27 9.00 1.54
C ASP A 115 12.31 8.98 2.67
N PRO A 116 12.32 9.93 3.64
CA PRO A 116 13.27 9.89 4.75
C PRO A 116 13.13 8.62 5.60
N ARG A 117 11.92 8.10 5.73
CA ARG A 117 11.63 6.89 6.50
C ARG A 117 12.04 5.65 5.71
N ALA A 118 11.75 5.61 4.41
CA ALA A 118 12.14 4.51 3.53
C ALA A 118 13.67 4.36 3.49
N HIS A 119 14.42 5.47 3.42
CA HIS A 119 15.88 5.45 3.47
C HIS A 119 16.45 4.80 4.74
N GLN A 120 15.76 4.90 5.89
CA GLN A 120 16.19 4.23 7.13
C GLN A 120 16.07 2.70 7.05
N TRP A 121 15.17 2.19 6.20
CA TRP A 121 14.91 0.76 6.06
C TRP A 121 15.63 0.12 4.87
N GLN A 122 16.21 0.94 3.98
CA GLN A 122 17.01 0.46 2.86
C GLN A 122 18.24 -0.33 3.37
N PRO A 123 18.56 -1.48 2.75
CA PRO A 123 19.76 -2.22 3.10
C PRO A 123 21.00 -1.37 2.77
N LYS A 124 21.96 -1.32 3.71
CA LYS A 124 23.23 -0.58 3.54
C LYS A 124 24.11 -1.15 2.42
N ARG A 125 23.85 -2.38 1.99
CA ARG A 125 24.54 -3.06 0.90
C ARG A 125 23.56 -3.22 -0.27
N PRO A 126 23.97 -2.97 -1.52
CA PRO A 126 23.13 -3.24 -2.68
C PRO A 126 22.59 -4.67 -2.60
N ILE A 127 21.31 -4.83 -2.88
CA ILE A 127 20.69 -6.16 -2.98
C ILE A 127 21.41 -6.88 -4.11
N GLN A 128 22.15 -7.93 -3.76
CA GLN A 128 22.90 -8.71 -4.73
C GLN A 128 21.88 -9.58 -5.49
N PRO A 129 21.91 -9.60 -6.83
CA PRO A 129 20.99 -10.44 -7.59
C PRO A 129 21.11 -11.90 -7.13
N PRO A 130 20.02 -12.69 -7.17
CA PRO A 130 20.07 -14.08 -6.74
C PRO A 130 21.15 -14.81 -7.53
N ASP A 131 21.88 -15.71 -6.87
CA ASP A 131 22.83 -16.60 -7.53
C ASP A 131 22.16 -17.21 -8.78
N PRO A 132 22.78 -17.12 -9.99
CA PRO A 132 22.27 -17.75 -11.20
C PRO A 132 21.85 -19.22 -10.99
N ALA A 133 22.44 -19.93 -10.03
CA ALA A 133 22.07 -21.29 -9.65
C ALA A 133 20.66 -21.43 -9.04
N MET A 134 20.14 -20.40 -8.36
CA MET A 134 18.78 -20.40 -7.79
C MET A 134 17.69 -20.20 -8.86
N ARG A 135 18.00 -19.57 -9.99
CA ARG A 135 17.04 -19.38 -11.10
C ARG A 135 16.60 -20.68 -11.79
N ARG A 136 17.37 -21.76 -11.64
CA ARG A 136 17.12 -23.06 -12.30
C ARG A 136 16.28 -24.05 -11.49
N ARG A 137 15.85 -23.68 -10.28
CA ARG A 137 15.14 -24.58 -9.34
C ARG A 137 13.69 -24.16 -9.06
N ALA A 138 13.19 -23.14 -9.75
CA ALA A 138 11.81 -22.67 -9.66
C ALA A 138 10.98 -23.17 -10.85
#